data_AF-A0A811N766-F1
#
_entry.id   AF-A0A811N766-F1
#
_cell.length_a   1.000
_cell.length_b   1.000
_cell.length_c   1.000
_cell.angle_alpha   90.00
_cell.angle_beta   90.00
_cell.angle_gamma   90.00
#
_symmetry.space_group_name_H-M   'P 1'
#
loop_
_entity.id
_entity.type
_entity.pdbx_description
1 polymer ?
#
loop_
_entity_poly.entity_id
_entity_poly.type
_entity_poly.pdbx_seq_one_letter_code
_entity_poly.pdbx_strand_id
1 'polypeptide(L)'
;MASSSVSALLLFLCLAAVASAQLSPTFYDTSCPNALSTIKSAVNAAVQKENRMGASLLRLHFHDCFVQASSFPSLAPSCMASRLG
;
A
#
# COMPACT_ATOMS: atom_id res chain seq x y z
N MET A 1 4.94 -29.86 26.51
CA MET A 1 4.02 -29.67 25.37
C MET A 1 3.49 -28.24 25.33
N ALA A 2 2.84 -27.75 26.40
CA ALA A 2 2.32 -26.38 26.46
C ALA A 2 3.40 -25.29 26.34
N SER A 3 4.54 -25.41 27.03
CA SER A 3 5.59 -24.37 27.01
C SER A 3 6.25 -24.17 25.64
N SER A 4 6.39 -25.25 24.87
CA SER A 4 6.92 -25.21 23.49
C SER A 4 5.92 -24.51 22.55
N SER A 5 4.63 -24.78 22.70
CA SER A 5 3.57 -24.13 21.92
C SER A 5 3.44 -22.64 22.25
N VAL A 6 3.57 -22.25 23.52
CA VAL A 6 3.55 -20.84 23.95
C VAL A 6 4.77 -20.10 23.40
N SER A 7 5.95 -20.71 23.42
CA SER A 7 7.17 -20.11 22.87
C SER A 7 7.06 -19.92 21.35
N ALA A 8 6.51 -20.89 20.62
CA ALA A 8 6.26 -20.76 19.18
C ALA A 8 5.22 -19.66 18.86
N LEU A 9 4.16 -19.54 19.67
CA LEU A 9 3.15 -18.50 19.52
C LEU A 9 3.74 -17.09 19.76
N LEU A 10 4.57 -16.95 20.80
CA LEU A 10 5.29 -15.71 21.09
C LEU A 10 6.26 -15.34 19.96
N LEU A 11 6.97 -16.32 19.40
CA LEU A 11 7.87 -16.11 18.26
C LEU A 11 7.11 -15.61 17.03
N PHE A 12 5.96 -16.24 16.73
CA PHE A 12 5.10 -15.84 15.61
C PHE A 12 4.53 -14.43 15.79
N LEU A 13 4.11 -14.07 17.01
CA LEU A 13 3.65 -12.73 17.35
C LEU A 13 4.76 -11.67 17.19
N CYS A 14 5.99 -11.98 17.64
CA CYS A 14 7.14 -11.10 17.43
C CYS A 14 7.46 -10.91 15.94
N LEU A 15 7.38 -11.98 15.14
CA LEU A 15 7.64 -11.94 13.70
C LEU A 15 6.57 -11.11 12.95
N ALA A 16 5.31 -11.27 13.35
CA ALA A 16 4.21 -10.48 12.80
C ALA A 16 4.32 -8.99 13.18
N ALA A 17 4.81 -8.69 14.38
CA ALA A 17 4.99 -7.31 14.85
C ALA A 17 6.12 -6.55 14.12
N VAL A 18 7.12 -7.27 13.58
CA VAL A 18 8.25 -6.67 12.84
C VAL A 18 8.01 -6.60 11.33
N ALA A 19 6.92 -7.20 10.85
CA ALA A 19 6.57 -7.23 9.43
C ALA A 19 6.24 -5.80 8.94
N SER A 20 7.17 -5.22 8.18
CA SER A 20 7.04 -3.93 7.52
C SER A 20 6.89 -4.16 6.02
N ALA A 21 5.83 -3.59 5.43
CA ALA A 21 5.68 -3.62 3.98
C ALA A 21 6.64 -2.58 3.37
N GLN A 22 7.66 -3.04 2.67
CA GLN A 22 8.64 -2.17 2.03
C GLN A 22 8.08 -1.65 0.70
N LEU A 23 7.71 -0.36 0.66
CA LEU A 23 7.37 0.32 -0.58
C LEU A 23 8.61 1.03 -1.11
N SER A 24 8.85 0.93 -2.41
CA SER A 24 9.89 1.69 -3.11
C SER A 24 9.27 2.40 -4.31
N PRO A 25 9.61 3.69 -4.56
CA PRO A 25 9.14 4.40 -5.74
C PRO A 25 9.65 3.78 -7.05
N THR A 26 10.74 3.01 -7.00
CA THR A 26 11.39 2.36 -8.16
C THR A 26 11.05 0.88 -8.30
N PHE A 27 10.05 0.38 -7.57
CA PHE A 27 9.72 -1.05 -7.52
C PHE A 27 9.46 -1.67 -8.91
N TYR A 28 8.87 -0.90 -9.83
CA TYR A 28 8.53 -1.36 -11.18
C TYR A 28 9.59 -1.05 -12.25
N ASP A 29 10.69 -0.38 -11.91
CA ASP A 29 11.64 0.11 -12.93
C ASP A 29 12.26 -1.02 -13.76
N THR A 30 12.46 -2.19 -13.17
CA THR A 30 13.08 -3.35 -13.84
C THR A 30 12.06 -4.34 -14.40
N SER A 31 10.95 -4.54 -13.70
CA SER A 31 9.92 -5.52 -14.07
C SER A 31 8.90 -4.99 -15.08
N CYS A 32 8.55 -3.70 -14.98
CA CYS A 32 7.63 -3.02 -15.88
C CYS A 32 7.95 -1.51 -15.95
N PRO A 33 9.00 -1.10 -16.68
CA PRO A 33 9.49 0.29 -16.70
C PRO A 33 8.44 1.30 -17.17
N ASN A 34 7.49 0.86 -18.00
CA ASN A 34 6.44 1.71 -18.55
C ASN A 34 5.16 1.74 -17.69
N ALA A 35 5.14 1.10 -16.52
CA ALA A 35 3.95 1.05 -15.68
C ALA A 35 3.48 2.47 -15.30
N LEU A 36 4.39 3.28 -14.74
CA LEU A 36 4.04 4.61 -14.26
C LEU A 36 3.63 5.56 -15.41
N SER A 37 4.30 5.49 -16.57
CA SER A 37 3.96 6.31 -17.73
C SER A 37 2.60 5.94 -18.32
N THR A 38 2.30 4.63 -18.41
CA THR A 38 1.01 4.12 -18.89
C THR A 38 -0.13 4.56 -17.98
N ILE A 39 0.03 4.41 -16.66
CA ILE A 39 -0.97 4.83 -15.66
C ILE A 39 -1.20 6.34 -15.74
N LYS A 40 -0.14 7.15 -15.80
CA LYS A 40 -0.26 8.61 -15.94
C LYS A 40 -1.04 9.01 -17.18
N SER A 41 -0.75 8.38 -18.34
CA SER A 41 -1.46 8.67 -19.59
C SER A 41 -2.94 8.33 -19.48
N ALA A 42 -3.29 7.16 -18.92
CA ALA A 42 -4.67 6.73 -18.75
C ALA A 42 -5.45 7.65 -17.78
N VAL A 43 -4.85 8.01 -16.64
CA VAL A 43 -5.46 8.93 -15.68
C VAL A 43 -5.66 10.31 -16.31
N ASN A 44 -4.67 10.84 -17.02
CA ASN A 44 -4.78 12.14 -17.69
C ASN A 44 -5.89 12.13 -18.75
N ALA A 45 -6.02 11.06 -19.54
CA ALA A 45 -7.10 10.93 -20.52
C ALA A 45 -8.48 10.88 -19.83
N ALA A 46 -8.60 10.15 -18.72
CA ALA A 46 -9.84 10.05 -17.96
C ALA A 46 -10.25 11.39 -17.31
N VAL A 47 -9.29 12.15 -16.78
CA VAL A 47 -9.53 13.47 -16.19
C VAL A 47 -9.86 14.51 -17.27
N GLN A 48 -9.18 14.48 -18.41
CA GLN A 48 -9.51 15.36 -19.54
C GLN A 48 -10.92 15.10 -20.09
N LYS A 49 -11.37 13.85 -20.07
CA LYS A 49 -12.74 13.50 -20.44
C LYS A 49 -13.75 14.02 -19.42
N GLU A 50 -13.46 13.86 -18.13
CA GLU A 50 -14.33 14.29 -17.03
C GLU A 50 -13.50 14.76 -15.83
N ASN A 51 -13.46 16.07 -15.58
CA ASN A 51 -12.61 16.66 -14.52
C ASN A 51 -12.89 16.08 -13.13
N ARG A 52 -14.14 15.67 -12.86
CA ARG A 52 -14.54 15.06 -11.59
C ARG A 52 -13.87 13.70 -11.31
N MET A 53 -13.37 13.02 -12.35
CA MET A 53 -12.68 11.72 -12.21
C MET A 53 -11.43 11.81 -11.33
N GLY A 54 -10.69 12.92 -11.38
CA GLY A 54 -9.49 13.09 -10.54
C GLY A 54 -9.82 13.06 -9.05
N ALA A 55 -10.90 13.77 -8.66
CA ALA A 55 -11.39 13.77 -7.28
C ALA A 55 -11.93 12.39 -6.86
N SER A 56 -12.61 11.68 -7.76
CA SER A 56 -13.10 10.32 -7.51
C SER A 56 -11.97 9.33 -7.26
N LEU A 57 -10.90 9.36 -8.07
CA LEU A 57 -9.72 8.51 -7.90
C LEU A 57 -9.00 8.79 -6.57
N LEU A 58 -8.85 10.06 -6.20
CA LEU A 58 -8.26 10.45 -4.93
C LEU A 58 -9.10 9.94 -3.74
N ARG A 59 -10.43 10.09 -3.81
CA ARG A 59 -11.35 9.58 -2.78
C ARG A 59 -11.27 8.06 -2.66
N LEU A 60 -11.17 7.35 -3.78
CA LEU A 60 -11.03 5.88 -3.79
C LEU A 60 -9.72 5.45 -3.11
N HIS A 61 -8.60 6.12 -3.43
CA HIS A 61 -7.32 5.84 -2.77
C HIS A 61 -7.39 6.01 -1.25
N PHE A 62 -7.98 7.11 -0.77
CA PHE A 62 -8.15 7.32 0.67
C PHE A 62 -9.13 6.34 1.31
N HIS A 63 -10.19 5.96 0.60
CA HIS A 63 -11.16 4.98 1.07
C HIS A 63 -10.51 3.60 1.26
N ASP A 64 -9.71 3.15 0.29
CA ASP A 64 -9.05 1.85 0.35
C ASP A 64 -7.96 1.81 1.43
N CYS A 65 -7.19 2.90 1.58
CA CYS A 65 -6.23 3.02 2.68
C CYS A 65 -6.90 3.04 4.06
N PHE A 66 -8.07 3.67 4.22
CA PHE A 66 -8.78 3.70 5.51
C PHE A 66 -9.36 2.34 5.89
N VAL A 67 -9.97 1.63 4.92
CA VAL A 67 -10.48 0.27 5.14
C VAL A 67 -9.34 -0.69 5.44
N GLN A 68 -8.21 -0.57 4.74
CA GLN A 68 -7.05 -1.44 4.98
C GLN A 68 -6.38 -1.16 6.33
N ALA A 69 -6.29 0.10 6.78
CA ALA A 69 -5.84 0.43 8.13
C ALA A 69 -6.74 -0.14 9.24
N SER A 70 -8.05 -0.26 8.98
CA SER A 70 -8.99 -0.87 9.94
C SER A 70 -8.89 -2.40 10.01
N SER A 71 -8.48 -3.05 8.92
CA SER A 71 -8.33 -4.51 8.84
C SER A 71 -6.91 -4.99 9.16
N PHE A 72 -5.91 -4.14 8.94
CA PHE A 72 -4.49 -4.43 9.15
C PHE A 72 -3.74 -3.15 9.58
N PRO A 73 -3.70 -2.85 10.90
CA PRO A 73 -3.11 -1.62 11.44
C PRO A 73 -1.63 -1.43 11.08
N SER A 74 -0.90 -2.51 10.84
CA SER A 74 0.51 -2.51 10.43
C SER A 74 0.74 -2.09 8.98
N LEU A 75 -0.31 -1.98 8.14
CA LEU A 75 -0.22 -1.46 6.77
C LEU A 75 -0.58 0.04 6.67
N ALA A 76 -1.12 0.63 7.74
CA ALA A 76 -1.40 2.06 7.83
C ALA A 76 -0.17 2.97 7.58
N PRO A 77 1.05 2.68 8.10
CA PRO A 77 2.22 3.51 7.82
C PRO A 77 2.65 3.47 6.34
N SER A 78 2.34 2.39 5.62
CA SER A 78 2.67 2.22 4.20
C SER A 78 1.92 3.20 3.29
N CYS A 79 0.66 3.52 3.61
CA CYS A 79 -0.11 4.53 2.85
C CYS A 79 0.34 5.97 3.16
N MET A 80 0.95 6.23 4.32
CA MET A 80 1.43 7.57 4.69
C MET A 80 2.91 7.82 4.34
N ALA A 81 3.68 6.77 4.02
CA ALA A 81 5.11 6.85 3.75
C ALA A 81 5.49 7.42 2.37
N SER A 82 4.56 7.54 1.41
CA SER A 82 4.84 8.08 0.06
C SER A 82 5.12 9.59 0.01
N ARG A 83 5.49 10.24 1.12
CA ARG A 83 5.77 11.69 1.21
C ARG A 83 7.16 12.05 1.74
N LEU A 84 8.05 11.08 1.94
CA LEU A 84 9.46 11.33 2.29
C LEU A 84 10.37 10.70 1.23
N GLY A 85 10.69 11.48 0.19
CA GLY A 85 11.70 11.15 -0.83
C GLY A 85 11.16 11.18 -2.26
#